data_AF-U2PRE9-F1
#
_entry.id   AF-U2PRE9-F1
#
_cell.length_a   1.000
_cell.length_b   1.000
_cell.length_c   1.000
_cell.angle_alpha   90.00
_cell.angle_beta   90.00
_cell.angle_gamma   90.00
#
_symmetry.space_group_name_H-M   'P 1'
#
loop_
_entity.id
_entity.type
_entity.pdbx_description
1 polymer ?
#
loop_
_entity_poly.entity_id
_entity_poly.type
_entity_poly.pdbx_seq_one_letter_code
_entity_poly.pdbx_strand_id
1 'polypeptide(L)'
;MSETDQTLSLKKQKDKYIEPFLKRWQKEQKNMLSILFAIFMIWFIFKLGIFGIRASWGILKLLCTVVFFPVILIALVIGGLIYIALPILIIGGIIALIASKA
;
A
#
# COMPACT_ATOMS: atom_id res chain seq x y z
N MET A 1 -9.87 58.20 26.86
CA MET A 1 -10.91 57.37 26.23
C MET A 1 -10.16 56.44 25.30
N SER A 2 -9.80 55.27 25.82
CA SER A 2 -8.65 54.51 25.34
C SER A 2 -8.99 53.64 24.14
N GLU A 3 -7.99 53.43 23.29
CA GLU A 3 -7.96 52.55 22.12
C GLU A 3 -8.53 51.13 22.40
N THR A 4 -8.53 50.71 23.66
CA THR A 4 -9.13 49.47 24.16
C THR A 4 -10.65 49.39 24.02
N ASP A 5 -11.40 50.50 24.08
CA ASP A 5 -12.87 50.49 23.94
C ASP A 5 -13.31 50.35 22.47
N GLN A 6 -12.54 50.94 21.57
CA GLN A 6 -12.77 50.85 20.12
C GLN A 6 -12.44 49.44 19.60
N THR A 7 -11.40 48.81 20.15
CA THR A 7 -11.09 47.40 19.87
C THR A 7 -12.11 46.45 20.52
N LEU A 8 -12.66 46.78 21.70
CA LEU A 8 -13.69 45.99 22.37
C LEU A 8 -15.00 45.93 21.56
N SER A 9 -15.43 47.07 21.02
CA SER A 9 -16.64 47.16 20.20
C SER A 9 -16.50 46.46 18.84
N LEU A 10 -15.33 46.58 18.19
CA LEU A 10 -15.04 45.85 16.95
C LEU A 10 -14.93 44.33 17.15
N LYS A 11 -14.35 43.89 18.28
CA LYS A 11 -14.28 42.46 18.62
C LYS A 11 -15.68 41.87 18.83
N LYS A 12 -16.55 42.60 19.54
CA LYS A 12 -17.95 42.22 19.76
C LYS A 12 -18.75 42.08 18.46
N GLN A 13 -18.43 42.91 17.46
CA GLN A 13 -19.07 42.84 16.15
C GLN A 13 -18.53 41.67 15.32
N LYS A 14 -17.21 41.43 15.30
CA LYS A 14 -16.63 40.24 14.65
C LYS A 14 -17.22 38.96 15.23
N ASP A 15 -17.30 38.85 16.55
CA ASP A 15 -17.80 37.64 17.21
C ASP A 15 -19.29 37.38 16.91
N LYS A 16 -20.07 38.44 16.64
CA LYS A 16 -21.51 38.31 16.35
C LYS A 16 -21.81 37.88 14.92
N TYR A 17 -21.00 38.30 13.95
CA TYR A 17 -21.27 38.04 12.53
C TYR A 17 -20.31 37.03 11.89
N ILE A 18 -19.02 37.07 12.25
CA ILE A 18 -17.97 36.26 11.64
C ILE A 18 -17.92 34.85 12.26
N GLU A 19 -17.90 34.72 13.59
CA GLU A 19 -17.87 33.41 14.27
C GLU A 19 -18.99 32.46 13.83
N PRO A 20 -20.29 32.85 13.80
CA PRO A 20 -21.36 31.95 13.38
C PRO A 20 -21.28 31.61 11.89
N PHE A 21 -20.82 32.55 11.06
CA PHE A 21 -20.57 32.32 9.65
C PHE A 21 -19.44 31.31 9.45
N LEU A 22 -18.29 31.53 10.11
CA LEU A 22 -17.12 30.66 10.04
C LEU A 22 -17.45 29.25 10.52
N LYS A 23 -18.18 29.13 11.63
CA LYS A 23 -18.61 27.83 12.18
C LYS A 23 -19.51 27.05 11.22
N ARG A 24 -20.33 27.77 10.44
CA ARG A 24 -21.21 27.19 9.42
C ARG A 24 -20.41 26.70 8.20
N TRP A 25 -19.47 27.50 7.71
CA TRP A 25 -18.54 27.09 6.65
C TRP A 25 -17.65 25.91 7.04
N GLN A 26 -17.15 25.91 8.27
CA GLN A 26 -16.28 24.85 8.76
C GLN A 26 -17.03 23.53 8.94
N LYS A 27 -18.31 23.58 9.34
CA LYS A 27 -19.16 22.41 9.52
C LYS A 27 -19.54 21.73 8.20
N GLU A 28 -19.78 22.51 7.15
CA GLU A 28 -20.11 21.97 5.82
C GLU A 28 -18.88 21.35 5.13
N GLN A 29 -17.71 22.00 5.28
CA GLN A 29 -16.47 21.58 4.60
C GLN A 29 -15.84 20.31 5.20
N LYS A 30 -15.94 20.10 6.52
CA LYS A 30 -15.36 18.93 7.19
C LYS A 30 -15.89 17.60 6.67
N ASN A 31 -17.17 17.52 6.35
CA ASN A 31 -17.80 16.24 6.04
C ASN A 31 -17.56 15.82 4.58
N MET A 32 -17.64 16.74 3.63
CA MET A 32 -17.51 16.36 2.21
C MET A 32 -16.06 16.22 1.77
N LEU A 33 -15.18 17.11 2.22
CA LEU A 33 -13.78 17.15 1.79
C LEU A 33 -12.95 16.05 2.47
N SER A 34 -13.23 15.77 3.75
CA SER A 34 -12.55 14.69 4.48
C SER A 34 -12.92 13.30 3.94
N ILE A 35 -14.18 13.08 3.54
CA ILE A 35 -14.63 11.80 2.98
C ILE A 35 -14.02 11.58 1.58
N LEU A 36 -14.06 12.61 0.72
CA LEU A 36 -13.49 12.53 -0.63
C LEU A 36 -11.97 12.29 -0.57
N PHE A 37 -11.28 12.98 0.34
CA PHE A 37 -9.84 12.80 0.56
C PHE A 37 -9.52 11.39 1.09
N ALA A 38 -10.30 10.88 2.05
CA ALA A 38 -10.11 9.53 2.58
C ALA A 38 -10.33 8.44 1.51
N ILE A 39 -11.38 8.57 0.69
CA ILE A 39 -11.64 7.67 -0.44
C ILE A 39 -10.53 7.74 -1.49
N PHE A 40 -10.01 8.93 -1.79
CA PHE A 40 -8.91 9.10 -2.73
C PHE A 40 -7.62 8.46 -2.22
N MET A 41 -7.29 8.64 -0.93
CA MET A 41 -6.15 8.01 -0.27
C MET A 41 -6.27 6.47 -0.28
N ILE A 42 -7.43 5.92 0.10
CA ILE A 42 -7.68 4.47 0.07
C ILE A 42 -7.60 3.92 -1.36
N TRP A 43 -8.20 4.62 -2.32
CA TRP A 43 -8.22 4.18 -3.72
C TRP A 43 -6.82 4.19 -4.33
N PHE A 44 -6.02 5.21 -4.00
CA PHE A 44 -4.63 5.32 -4.42
C PHE A 44 -3.78 4.17 -3.85
N ILE A 45 -3.92 3.86 -2.57
CA ILE A 45 -3.24 2.72 -1.93
C ILE A 45 -3.65 1.39 -2.58
N PHE A 46 -4.93 1.21 -2.88
CA PHE A 46 -5.41 -0.01 -3.53
C PHE A 46 -4.89 -0.14 -4.97
N LYS A 47 -4.85 0.98 -5.71
CA LYS A 47 -4.30 1.06 -7.07
C LYS A 47 -2.81 0.72 -7.09
N LEU A 48 -2.04 1.24 -6.14
CA LEU A 48 -0.62 0.94 -5.97
C LEU A 48 -0.38 -0.48 -5.44
N GLY A 49 -1.25 -0.98 -4.55
CA GLY A 49 -1.17 -2.31 -3.99
C GLY A 49 -1.29 -3.41 -5.05
N ILE A 50 -2.26 -3.30 -5.96
CA ILE A 50 -2.40 -4.25 -7.08
C ILE A 50 -1.17 -4.22 -8.00
N PHE A 51 -0.61 -3.03 -8.23
CA PHE A 51 0.60 -2.88 -9.03
C PHE A 51 1.81 -3.54 -8.36
N GLY A 52 1.97 -3.32 -7.05
CA GLY A 52 3.00 -3.96 -6.23
C GLY A 52 2.84 -5.48 -6.19
N ILE A 53 1.62 -6.00 -6.00
CA ILE A 53 1.37 -7.45 -6.00
C ILE A 53 1.66 -8.04 -7.38
N ARG A 54 1.25 -7.40 -8.49
CA ARG A 54 1.59 -7.87 -9.85
C ARG A 54 3.10 -7.90 -10.09
N ALA A 55 3.85 -6.89 -9.64
CA ALA A 55 5.30 -6.84 -9.76
C ALA A 55 5.96 -7.92 -8.87
N SER A 56 5.56 -7.98 -7.61
CA SER A 56 6.07 -8.94 -6.62
C SER A 56 5.70 -10.38 -6.92
N TRP A 57 4.60 -10.65 -7.64
CA TRP A 57 4.23 -12.01 -8.05
C TRP A 57 5.29 -12.65 -8.95
N GLY A 58 6.03 -11.85 -9.73
CA GLY A 58 7.19 -12.31 -10.50
C GLY A 58 8.37 -12.65 -9.61
N ILE A 59 8.75 -11.74 -8.71
CA ILE A 59 9.90 -11.92 -7.79
C ILE A 59 9.63 -13.05 -6.80
N LEU A 60 8.43 -13.14 -6.22
CA LEU A 60 8.04 -14.18 -5.28
C LEU A 60 8.12 -15.56 -5.94
N LYS A 61 7.71 -15.69 -7.21
CA LYS A 61 7.87 -16.95 -7.96
C LYS A 61 9.32 -17.32 -8.16
N LEU A 62 10.17 -16.37 -8.55
CA LEU A 62 11.61 -16.61 -8.69
C LEU A 62 12.26 -16.96 -7.36
N LEU A 63 11.97 -16.22 -6.30
CA LEU A 63 12.51 -16.46 -4.98
C LEU A 63 12.04 -17.81 -4.43
N CYS A 64 10.76 -18.13 -4.59
CA CYS A 64 10.23 -19.44 -4.23
C CYS A 64 10.91 -20.53 -5.06
N THR A 65 11.01 -20.45 -6.39
CA THR A 65 11.64 -21.53 -7.17
C THR A 65 13.13 -21.68 -6.86
N VAL A 66 13.86 -20.57 -6.69
CA VAL A 66 15.29 -20.59 -6.32
C VAL A 66 15.52 -21.19 -4.94
N VAL A 67 14.65 -20.91 -3.96
CA VAL A 67 14.81 -21.39 -2.57
C VAL A 67 14.15 -22.76 -2.35
N PHE A 68 12.96 -23.02 -2.90
CA PHE A 68 12.24 -24.30 -2.74
C PHE A 68 12.88 -25.44 -3.51
N PHE A 69 13.42 -25.21 -4.71
CA PHE A 69 14.02 -26.26 -5.52
C PHE A 69 15.13 -27.03 -4.80
N PRO A 70 16.15 -26.36 -4.20
CA PRO A 70 17.16 -27.07 -3.43
C PRO A 70 16.59 -27.73 -2.16
N VAL A 71 15.63 -27.08 -1.48
CA VAL A 71 15.01 -27.63 -0.25
C VAL A 71 14.22 -28.90 -0.56
N ILE A 72 13.44 -28.92 -1.65
CA ILE A 72 12.67 -30.08 -2.11
C ILE A 72 13.61 -31.21 -2.54
N LEU A 73 14.72 -30.90 -3.21
CA LEU A 73 15.70 -31.90 -3.60
C LEU A 73 16.32 -32.58 -2.38
N ILE A 74 16.74 -31.80 -1.38
CA ILE A 74 17.31 -32.33 -0.13
C ILE A 74 16.28 -33.18 0.61
N ALA A 75 15.02 -32.72 0.69
CA ALA A 75 13.94 -33.47 1.35
C ALA A 75 13.64 -34.82 0.67
N LEU A 76 13.59 -34.87 -0.67
CA LEU A 76 13.38 -36.13 -1.41
C LEU A 76 14.58 -37.08 -1.32
N VAL A 77 15.80 -36.55 -1.26
CA VAL A 77 17.02 -37.35 -1.07
C VAL A 77 17.01 -38.00 0.31
N ILE A 78 16.65 -37.25 1.36
CA ILE A 78 16.53 -37.79 2.73
C ILE A 78 15.38 -38.80 2.81
N GLY A 79 14.29 -38.58 2.08
CA GLY A 79 13.15 -39.50 1.98
C GLY A 79 13.41 -40.77 1.14
N GLY A 80 14.59 -40.93 0.53
CA GLY A 80 14.96 -42.13 -0.24
C GLY A 80 14.33 -42.24 -1.63
N LEU A 81 13.69 -41.18 -2.14
CA LEU A 81 12.94 -41.18 -3.41
C LEU A 81 13.73 -40.55 -4.57
N ILE A 82 15.03 -40.86 -4.64
CA ILE A 82 15.98 -40.32 -5.63
C ILE A 82 15.50 -40.54 -7.08
N TYR A 83 14.84 -41.67 -7.36
CA TYR A 83 14.39 -42.00 -8.71
C TYR A 83 13.30 -41.05 -9.24
N ILE A 84 12.48 -40.48 -8.36
CA ILE A 84 11.49 -39.45 -8.71
C ILE A 84 12.08 -38.04 -8.58
N ALA A 85 13.04 -37.85 -7.67
CA ALA A 85 13.73 -36.58 -7.49
C ALA A 85 14.56 -36.16 -8.72
N LEU A 86 15.29 -37.10 -9.32
CA LEU A 86 16.16 -36.82 -10.47
C LEU A 86 15.42 -36.26 -11.70
N PRO A 87 14.34 -36.89 -12.22
CA PRO A 87 13.63 -36.35 -13.38
C PRO A 87 12.97 -35.01 -13.07
N ILE A 88 12.44 -34.81 -11.87
CA ILE A 88 11.82 -33.54 -11.47
C ILE A 88 12.86 -32.41 -11.36
N LEU A 89 14.08 -32.75 -10.93
CA LEU A 89 15.21 -31.84 -10.87
C LEU A 89 15.70 -31.43 -12.25
N ILE A 90 15.84 -32.38 -13.18
CA ILE A 90 16.27 -32.13 -14.56
C ILE A 90 15.30 -31.14 -15.25
N ILE A 91 13.98 -31.35 -15.09
CA ILE A 91 12.96 -30.49 -15.71
C ILE A 91 13.01 -29.07 -15.13
N GLY A 92 13.01 -28.93 -13.80
CA GLY A 92 13.12 -27.63 -13.15
C GLY A 92 14.44 -26.91 -13.47
N GLY A 93 15.54 -27.66 -13.54
CA GLY A 93 16.86 -27.17 -13.92
C GLY A 93 16.92 -26.64 -15.35
N ILE A 94 16.36 -27.35 -16.33
CA ILE A 94 16.32 -26.90 -17.74
C ILE A 94 15.51 -25.59 -17.88
N ILE A 95 14.35 -25.49 -17.22
CA ILE A 95 13.52 -24.27 -17.24
C ILE A 95 14.31 -23.08 -16.66
N ALA A 96 15.03 -23.29 -15.55
CA ALA A 96 15.88 -22.26 -14.95
C ALA A 96 17.06 -21.88 -15.86
N LEU A 97 17.66 -22.85 -16.56
CA LEU A 97 18.78 -22.64 -17.48
C LEU A 97 18.38 -21.81 -18.71
N ILE A 98 17.19 -22.07 -19.26
CA ILE A 98 16.59 -21.29 -20.35
C ILE A 98 16.24 -19.88 -19.87
N ALA A 99 15.64 -19.76 -18.68
CA ALA A 99 15.29 -18.46 -18.09
C ALA A 99 16.52 -17.59 -17.74
N SER A 100 17.66 -18.20 -17.43
CA SER A 100 18.93 -17.50 -17.13
C SER A 100 19.71 -17.06 -18.37
N LYS A 101 19.38 -17.57 -19.57
CA LYS A 101 20.10 -17.27 -20.82
C LYS A 101 19.45 -16.20 -21.70
N ALA A 102 18.30 -15.66 -21.27
CA ALA A 102 17.64 -14.50 -21.87
C ALA A 102 18.00 -13.23 -21.08
#